data_AF-A0A926HKI8-F1
#
_entry.id   AF-A0A926HKI8-F1
#
_cell.length_a   1.000
_cell.length_b   1.000
_cell.length_c   1.000
_cell.angle_alpha   90.00
_cell.angle_beta   90.00
_cell.angle_gamma   90.00
#
_symmetry.space_group_name_H-M   'P 1'
#
loop_
_entity.id
_entity.type
_entity.pdbx_description
1 polymer ?
#
loop_
_entity_poly.entity_id
_entity_poly.type
_entity_poly.pdbx_seq_one_letter_code
_entity_poly.pdbx_strand_id
1 'polypeptide(L)'
;MKKTAAIFIFFISTSFVFSQKYITAGGLRMSKNEVGLTVQQHIFETVTVEALAMFNIEEYYFSAMLEKHDKILWGEGFNSYFGAGPRYGKYITDSTYFGADFVFGAEYKMLLFPVVLSADIKPGFRFEQDNWFELGVGVSIRYILIKEKKKKPFENGIFEKRKNN
;
A
#
# COMPACT_ATOMS: atom_id res chain seq x y z
N MET A 1 -54.07 10.21 22.20
CA MET A 1 -52.68 10.14 22.71
C MET A 1 -51.73 10.30 21.53
N LYS A 2 -51.19 11.50 21.31
CA LYS A 2 -50.30 11.79 20.16
C LYS A 2 -48.85 11.58 20.62
N LYS A 3 -48.19 10.56 20.08
CA LYS A 3 -46.76 10.28 20.34
C LYS A 3 -45.93 11.18 19.43
N THR A 4 -45.40 12.28 19.96
CA THR A 4 -44.40 13.10 19.26
C THR A 4 -43.04 12.44 19.41
N ALA A 5 -42.50 11.93 18.29
CA ALA A 5 -41.15 11.39 18.21
C ALA A 5 -40.13 12.53 18.21
N ALA A 6 -39.21 12.53 19.17
CA ALA A 6 -38.07 13.45 19.19
C ALA A 6 -36.97 12.88 18.29
N ILE A 7 -36.61 13.62 17.23
CA ILE A 7 -35.47 13.31 16.37
C ILE A 7 -34.26 14.02 16.96
N PHE A 8 -33.30 13.24 17.49
CA PHE A 8 -31.99 13.72 17.91
C PHE A 8 -31.07 13.79 16.69
N ILE A 9 -30.78 14.99 16.20
CA ILE A 9 -29.75 15.22 15.17
C ILE A 9 -28.40 15.28 15.87
N PHE A 10 -27.56 14.25 15.64
CA PHE A 10 -26.18 14.20 16.12
C PHE A 10 -25.28 14.91 15.10
N PHE A 11 -24.85 16.12 15.42
CA PHE A 11 -23.89 16.89 14.62
C PHE A 11 -22.49 16.31 14.85
N ILE A 12 -21.96 15.54 13.90
CA ILE A 12 -20.58 15.04 13.93
C ILE A 12 -19.67 16.16 13.45
N SER A 13 -18.92 16.76 14.38
CA SER A 13 -17.82 17.67 14.08
C SER A 13 -16.61 16.87 13.59
N THR A 14 -16.33 16.94 12.29
CA THR A 14 -15.11 16.38 11.70
C THR A 14 -13.94 17.34 11.93
N SER A 15 -13.15 17.10 12.97
CA SER A 15 -11.83 17.74 13.09
C SER A 15 -10.89 17.12 12.05
N PHE A 16 -10.35 17.95 11.15
CA PHE A 16 -9.35 17.53 10.18
C PHE A 16 -8.02 17.24 10.89
N VAL A 17 -7.71 15.96 11.11
CA VAL A 17 -6.41 15.51 11.63
C VAL A 17 -5.52 15.08 10.46
N PHE A 18 -4.26 15.50 10.53
CA PHE A 18 -3.27 15.41 9.46
C PHE A 18 -2.81 13.96 9.24
N SER A 19 -3.36 13.30 8.22
CA SER A 19 -2.77 12.08 7.64
C SER A 19 -1.32 12.38 7.25
N GLN A 20 -0.38 11.72 7.93
CA GLN A 20 1.03 11.84 7.64
C GLN A 20 1.25 11.18 6.27
N LYS A 21 1.25 11.92 5.17
CA LYS A 21 1.46 11.31 3.86
C LYS A 21 2.94 10.89 3.71
N TYR A 22 3.20 9.69 3.18
CA TYR A 22 4.54 9.16 2.97
C TYR A 22 4.80 9.00 1.47
N ILE A 23 6.06 9.09 1.08
CA ILE A 23 6.49 8.94 -0.31
C ILE A 23 7.03 7.53 -0.53
N THR A 24 7.92 7.06 0.35
CA THR A 24 8.58 5.77 0.19
C THR A 24 8.59 5.02 1.52
N ALA A 25 8.22 3.75 1.50
CA ALA A 25 8.33 2.84 2.63
C ALA A 25 8.97 1.53 2.19
N GLY A 26 9.81 0.94 3.02
CA GLY A 26 10.46 -0.33 2.70
C GLY A 26 10.60 -1.20 3.94
N GLY A 27 10.60 -2.52 3.76
CA GLY A 27 10.76 -3.44 4.88
C GLY A 27 10.63 -4.89 4.48
N LEU A 28 10.14 -5.68 5.43
CA LEU A 28 10.06 -7.14 5.31
C LEU A 28 8.63 -7.57 5.00
N ARG A 29 8.51 -8.60 4.18
CA ARG A 29 7.27 -9.30 3.87
C ARG A 29 7.43 -10.77 4.18
N MET A 30 6.44 -11.33 4.86
CA MET A 30 6.37 -12.74 5.21
C MET A 30 5.10 -13.32 4.60
N SER A 31 5.23 -14.52 4.05
CA SER A 31 4.13 -15.37 3.58
C SER A 31 4.32 -16.76 4.19
N LYS A 32 3.36 -17.67 3.99
CA LYS A 32 3.31 -18.99 4.65
C LYS A 32 4.67 -19.72 4.70
N ASN A 33 5.37 -19.78 3.56
CA ASN A 33 6.67 -20.46 3.42
C ASN A 33 7.74 -19.56 2.80
N GLU A 34 7.51 -18.24 2.77
CA GLU A 34 8.36 -17.31 2.03
C GLU A 34 8.65 -16.08 2.88
N VAL A 35 9.86 -15.55 2.73
CA VAL A 35 10.26 -14.28 3.31
C VAL A 35 10.85 -13.41 2.23
N GLY A 36 10.68 -12.11 2.34
CA GLY A 36 11.15 -11.20 1.32
C GLY A 36 11.23 -9.77 1.77
N LEU A 37 11.63 -8.95 0.81
CA LEU A 37 11.72 -7.52 0.92
C LEU A 37 10.58 -6.90 0.11
N THR A 38 10.01 -5.83 0.66
CA THR A 38 9.01 -4.98 0.00
C THR A 38 9.50 -3.54 0.01
N VAL A 39 9.34 -2.84 -1.11
CA VAL A 39 9.53 -1.40 -1.21
C VAL A 39 8.34 -0.81 -1.95
N GLN A 40 7.66 0.12 -1.31
CA GLN A 40 6.50 0.81 -1.85
C GLN A 40 6.79 2.30 -2.02
N GLN A 41 6.36 2.83 -3.15
CA GLN A 41 6.54 4.20 -3.57
C GLN A 41 5.19 4.79 -3.99
N HIS A 42 4.74 5.86 -3.33
CA HIS A 42 3.59 6.64 -3.79
C HIS A 42 3.94 7.38 -5.08
N ILE A 43 3.12 7.19 -6.11
CA ILE A 43 3.21 7.92 -7.38
C ILE A 43 2.06 8.93 -7.53
N PHE A 44 0.89 8.62 -6.96
CA PHE A 44 -0.25 9.52 -6.84
C PHE A 44 -0.85 9.43 -5.43
N GLU A 45 -1.83 10.29 -5.12
CA GLU A 45 -2.43 10.35 -3.78
C GLU A 45 -3.02 9.02 -3.30
N THR A 46 -3.54 8.22 -4.23
CA THR A 46 -4.18 6.92 -3.96
C THR A 46 -3.52 5.78 -4.72
N VAL A 47 -2.38 6.01 -5.39
CA VAL A 47 -1.72 4.99 -6.22
C VAL A 47 -0.26 4.84 -5.83
N THR A 48 0.16 3.59 -5.64
CA THR A 48 1.53 3.21 -5.33
C THR A 48 2.08 2.21 -6.33
N VAL A 49 3.40 2.24 -6.46
CA VAL A 49 4.20 1.18 -7.07
C VAL A 49 4.84 0.39 -5.93
N GLU A 50 4.68 -0.93 -5.92
CA GLU A 50 5.36 -1.83 -4.99
C GLU A 50 6.35 -2.72 -5.78
N ALA A 51 7.55 -2.89 -5.24
CA ALA A 51 8.51 -3.89 -5.67
C ALA A 51 8.70 -4.92 -4.56
N LEU A 52 8.58 -6.19 -4.93
CA LEU A 52 8.68 -7.34 -4.04
C LEU A 52 9.81 -8.26 -4.49
N ALA A 53 10.66 -8.69 -3.56
CA ALA A 53 11.63 -9.75 -3.77
C ALA A 53 11.43 -10.80 -2.69
N MET A 54 10.98 -11.99 -3.08
CA MET A 54 10.57 -13.07 -2.17
C MET A 54 11.43 -14.31 -2.39
N PHE A 55 11.68 -15.03 -1.31
CA PHE A 55 12.57 -16.18 -1.26
C PHE A 55 11.92 -17.29 -0.43
N ASN A 56 12.00 -18.51 -0.95
CA ASN A 56 11.69 -19.73 -0.22
C ASN A 56 12.77 -20.80 -0.50
N ILE A 57 12.55 -22.03 -0.03
CA ILE A 57 13.53 -23.13 -0.20
C ILE A 57 13.54 -23.76 -1.60
N GLU A 58 12.57 -23.44 -2.46
CA GLU A 58 12.38 -24.03 -3.79
C GLU A 58 12.64 -23.01 -4.91
N GLU A 59 12.35 -21.73 -4.67
CA GLU A 59 12.41 -20.65 -5.65
C GLU A 59 12.67 -19.28 -5.01
N TYR A 60 13.07 -18.34 -5.86
CA TYR A 60 13.00 -16.92 -5.58
C TYR A 60 12.25 -16.21 -6.71
N TYR A 61 11.52 -15.16 -6.38
CA TYR A 61 10.81 -14.36 -7.36
C TYR A 61 10.85 -12.87 -7.06
N PHE A 62 10.72 -12.10 -8.12
CA PHE A 62 10.56 -10.67 -8.11
C PHE A 62 9.18 -10.32 -8.70
N SER A 63 8.50 -9.37 -8.08
CA SER A 63 7.19 -8.87 -8.54
C SER A 63 7.17 -7.35 -8.46
N ALA A 64 6.55 -6.71 -9.44
CA ALA A 64 6.37 -5.27 -9.47
C ALA A 64 4.88 -4.97 -9.66
N MET A 65 4.27 -4.23 -8.74
CA MET A 65 2.82 -4.09 -8.65
C MET A 65 2.39 -2.63 -8.65
N LEU A 66 1.27 -2.35 -9.31
CA LEU A 66 0.53 -1.10 -9.16
C LEU A 66 -0.64 -1.34 -8.22
N GLU A 67 -0.76 -0.52 -7.19
CA GLU A 67 -1.80 -0.65 -6.19
C GLU A 67 -2.59 0.64 -6.03
N LYS A 68 -3.90 0.50 -5.85
CA LYS A 68 -4.81 1.57 -5.48
C LYS A 68 -5.20 1.43 -4.02
N HIS A 69 -5.06 2.51 -3.28
CA HIS A 69 -5.33 2.62 -1.85
C HIS A 69 -6.59 3.45 -1.61
N ASP A 70 -7.50 2.92 -0.81
CA ASP A 70 -8.75 3.57 -0.41
C ASP A 70 -8.86 3.59 1.13
N LYS A 71 -9.31 4.71 1.69
CA LYS A 71 -9.49 4.84 3.14
C LYS A 71 -10.67 4.00 3.60
N ILE A 72 -10.47 3.20 4.63
CA ILE A 72 -11.56 2.45 5.25
C ILE A 72 -12.23 3.35 6.30
N LEU A 73 -13.56 3.30 6.37
CA LEU A 73 -14.39 4.16 7.24
C LEU A 73 -14.17 3.96 8.76
N TRP A 74 -13.33 3.01 9.17
CA TRP A 74 -13.24 2.49 10.54
C TRP A 74 -12.03 3.00 11.35
N GLY A 75 -11.32 4.04 10.90
CA GLY A 75 -10.28 4.68 11.73
C GLY A 75 -9.19 5.39 10.93
N GLU A 76 -8.47 6.30 11.59
CA GLU A 76 -7.33 7.00 10.99
C GLU A 76 -6.16 6.04 10.76
N GLY A 77 -5.58 6.09 9.55
CA GLY A 77 -4.41 5.30 9.19
C GLY A 77 -4.71 3.89 8.66
N PHE A 78 -5.97 3.45 8.66
CA PHE A 78 -6.37 2.16 8.07
C PHE A 78 -6.84 2.36 6.62
N ASN A 79 -6.15 1.72 5.67
CA ASN A 79 -6.50 1.77 4.24
C ASN A 79 -6.67 0.34 3.71
N SER A 80 -7.64 0.14 2.82
CA SER A 80 -7.66 -1.03 1.94
C SER A 80 -6.82 -0.74 0.71
N TYR A 81 -6.24 -1.77 0.14
CA TYR A 81 -5.62 -1.67 -1.17
C TYR A 81 -5.90 -2.88 -2.02
N PHE A 82 -5.89 -2.65 -3.32
CA PHE A 82 -5.87 -3.71 -4.31
C PHE A 82 -4.92 -3.34 -5.43
N GLY A 83 -4.29 -4.34 -6.03
CA GLY A 83 -3.28 -4.11 -7.05
C GLY A 83 -3.02 -5.30 -7.93
N ALA A 84 -2.26 -5.07 -8.98
CA ALA A 84 -1.83 -6.12 -9.89
C ALA A 84 -0.48 -5.78 -10.52
N GLY A 85 0.24 -6.81 -10.97
CA GLY A 85 1.52 -6.60 -11.65
C GLY A 85 2.20 -7.87 -12.12
N PRO A 86 3.24 -7.74 -12.97
CA PRO A 86 4.02 -8.89 -13.44
C PRO A 86 4.91 -9.48 -12.33
N ARG A 87 5.13 -10.79 -12.42
CA ARG A 87 6.09 -11.57 -11.63
C ARG A 87 7.09 -12.27 -12.54
N TYR A 88 8.34 -12.33 -12.11
CA TYR A 88 9.39 -13.16 -12.68
C TYR A 88 10.02 -14.00 -11.58
N GLY A 89 10.11 -15.32 -11.76
CA GLY A 89 10.67 -16.24 -10.78
C GLY A 89 11.66 -17.23 -11.37
N LYS A 90 12.50 -17.80 -10.50
CA LYS A 90 13.42 -18.87 -10.82
C LYS A 90 13.37 -19.96 -9.74
N TYR A 91 13.18 -21.19 -10.18
CA TYR A 91 13.35 -22.39 -9.36
C TYR A 91 14.84 -22.69 -9.16
N ILE A 92 15.20 -23.16 -7.97
CA ILE A 92 16.57 -23.56 -7.66
C ILE A 92 17.04 -24.72 -8.56
N THR A 93 16.10 -25.53 -9.07
CA THR A 93 16.32 -26.66 -9.99
C THR A 93 16.41 -26.28 -11.48
N ASP A 94 16.62 -25.00 -11.79
CA ASP A 94 16.97 -24.42 -13.11
C ASP A 94 15.85 -24.10 -14.14
N SER A 95 14.58 -24.04 -13.74
CA SER A 95 13.53 -23.43 -14.57
C SER A 95 13.24 -21.98 -14.15
N THR A 96 12.98 -21.12 -15.13
CA THR A 96 12.47 -19.76 -14.91
C THR A 96 11.03 -19.69 -15.34
N TYR A 97 10.26 -18.77 -14.75
CA TYR A 97 8.87 -18.58 -15.10
C TYR A 97 8.50 -17.10 -15.07
N PHE A 98 7.50 -16.76 -15.88
CA PHE A 98 6.84 -15.46 -15.85
C PHE A 98 5.41 -15.64 -15.36
N GLY A 99 4.87 -14.58 -14.79
CA GLY A 99 3.54 -14.62 -14.21
C GLY A 99 2.95 -13.25 -13.95
N ALA A 100 1.79 -13.25 -13.32
CA ALA A 100 1.11 -12.06 -12.86
C ALA A 100 0.58 -12.28 -11.45
N ASP A 101 0.67 -11.24 -10.63
CA ASP A 101 0.16 -11.19 -9.28
C ASP A 101 -0.99 -10.21 -9.18
N PHE A 102 -1.94 -10.54 -8.34
CA PHE A 102 -2.95 -9.65 -7.82
C PHE A 102 -2.78 -9.57 -6.31
N VAL A 103 -3.13 -8.45 -5.70
CA VAL A 103 -3.11 -8.29 -4.24
C VAL A 103 -4.39 -7.62 -3.79
N PHE A 104 -4.91 -8.07 -2.65
CA PHE A 104 -6.02 -7.45 -1.95
C PHE A 104 -5.69 -7.44 -0.47
N GLY A 105 -5.64 -6.26 0.14
CA GLY A 105 -5.12 -6.13 1.48
C GLY A 105 -5.66 -4.96 2.26
N ALA A 106 -5.23 -4.91 3.51
CA ALA A 106 -5.39 -3.77 4.37
C ALA A 106 -4.02 -3.36 4.92
N GLU A 107 -3.80 -2.06 4.99
CA GLU A 107 -2.65 -1.46 5.64
C GLU A 107 -3.08 -0.62 6.84
N TYR A 108 -2.26 -0.67 7.88
CA TYR A 108 -2.37 0.19 9.04
C TYR A 108 -1.09 1.01 9.18
N LYS A 109 -1.22 2.31 8.96
CA LYS A 109 -0.17 3.27 9.23
C LYS A 109 -0.21 3.67 10.70
N MET A 110 0.87 3.36 11.43
CA MET A 110 1.00 3.74 12.82
C MET A 110 1.12 5.27 12.96
N LEU A 111 0.41 5.85 13.93
CA LEU A 111 0.40 7.30 14.14
C LEU A 111 1.68 7.79 14.85
N LEU A 112 2.21 6.99 15.78
CA LEU A 112 3.33 7.37 16.64
C LEU A 112 4.71 6.96 16.08
N PHE A 113 4.75 5.91 15.28
CA PHE A 113 5.98 5.35 14.74
C PHE A 113 5.97 5.43 13.21
N PRO A 114 7.13 5.64 12.56
CA PRO A 114 7.25 5.67 11.11
C PRO A 114 7.16 4.26 10.51
N VAL A 115 6.13 3.49 10.87
CA VAL A 115 5.93 2.08 10.53
C VAL A 115 4.54 1.91 9.91
N VAL A 116 4.49 1.11 8.85
CA VAL A 116 3.27 0.65 8.18
C VAL A 116 3.22 -0.86 8.31
N LEU A 117 2.10 -1.36 8.79
CA LEU A 117 1.80 -2.78 8.84
C LEU A 117 0.81 -3.08 7.71
N SER A 118 0.96 -4.21 7.02
CA SER A 118 -0.07 -4.66 6.08
C SER A 118 -0.32 -6.15 6.16
N ALA A 119 -1.54 -6.53 5.85
CA ALA A 119 -1.97 -7.91 5.70
C ALA A 119 -2.78 -8.03 4.42
N ASP A 120 -2.48 -9.03 3.61
CA ASP A 120 -3.07 -9.17 2.29
C ASP A 120 -3.17 -10.62 1.81
N ILE A 121 -4.03 -10.83 0.83
CA ILE A 121 -4.09 -12.04 0.01
C ILE A 121 -3.50 -11.73 -1.36
N LYS A 122 -2.70 -12.65 -1.89
CA LYS A 122 -1.99 -12.50 -3.15
C LYS A 122 -2.25 -13.68 -4.09
N PRO A 123 -3.33 -13.66 -4.89
CA PRO A 123 -3.50 -14.58 -6.01
C PRO A 123 -2.41 -14.35 -7.06
N GLY A 124 -1.66 -15.40 -7.39
CA GLY A 124 -0.61 -15.39 -8.40
C GLY A 124 -0.88 -16.41 -9.49
N PHE A 125 -0.51 -16.05 -10.72
CA PHE A 125 -0.62 -16.89 -11.90
C PHE A 125 0.75 -17.08 -12.53
N ARG A 126 1.19 -18.33 -12.70
CA ARG A 126 2.40 -18.69 -13.43
C ARG A 126 2.02 -19.14 -14.83
N PHE A 127 2.59 -18.49 -15.84
CA PHE A 127 2.34 -18.83 -17.24
C PHE A 127 3.18 -20.03 -17.66
N GLU A 128 2.61 -20.93 -18.45
CA GLU A 128 3.30 -22.10 -19.03
C GLU A 128 3.88 -23.07 -17.98
N GLN A 129 3.28 -23.11 -16.79
CA GLN A 129 3.64 -24.04 -15.71
C GLN A 129 2.44 -24.92 -15.34
N ASP A 130 2.68 -26.18 -14.97
CA ASP A 130 1.62 -27.10 -14.53
C ASP A 130 0.88 -26.56 -13.29
N ASN A 131 1.62 -25.97 -12.35
CA ASN A 131 1.07 -25.26 -11.21
C ASN A 131 0.81 -23.79 -11.58
N TRP A 132 -0.17 -23.57 -12.44
CA TRP A 132 -0.48 -22.25 -13.01
C TRP A 132 -1.08 -21.25 -12.00
N PHE A 133 -1.61 -21.68 -10.86
CA PHE A 133 -2.23 -20.82 -9.84
C PHE A 133 -1.61 -21.02 -8.45
N GLU A 134 -1.50 -19.93 -7.70
CA GLU A 134 -1.01 -19.89 -6.33
C GLU A 134 -1.81 -18.85 -5.52
N LEU A 135 -2.19 -19.20 -4.29
CA LEU A 135 -2.78 -18.24 -3.36
C LEU A 135 -1.85 -18.02 -2.18
N GLY A 136 -1.28 -16.82 -2.09
CA GLY A 136 -0.47 -16.37 -0.95
C GLY A 136 -1.29 -15.57 0.07
N VAL A 137 -0.86 -15.63 1.33
CA VAL A 137 -1.28 -14.68 2.38
C VAL A 137 -0.02 -14.00 2.89
N GLY A 138 0.00 -12.67 2.85
CA GLY A 138 1.15 -11.86 3.21
C GLY A 138 0.91 -11.03 4.47
N VAL A 139 1.96 -10.87 5.27
CA VAL A 139 2.07 -9.85 6.31
C VAL A 139 3.34 -9.06 6.08
N SER A 140 3.26 -7.74 6.09
CA SER A 140 4.43 -6.88 5.87
C SER A 140 4.59 -5.85 7.00
N ILE A 141 5.86 -5.56 7.30
CA ILE A 141 6.26 -4.49 8.21
C ILE A 141 7.21 -3.58 7.45
N ARG A 142 6.77 -2.35 7.17
CA ARG A 142 7.48 -1.36 6.35
C ARG A 142 7.84 -0.13 7.17
N TYR A 143 9.10 0.29 7.11
CA TYR A 143 9.56 1.56 7.68
C TYR A 143 9.42 2.68 6.65
N ILE A 144 8.95 3.85 7.08
CA ILE A 144 8.79 5.03 6.22
C ILE A 144 10.17 5.69 6.02
N LEU A 145 10.73 5.52 4.83
CA LEU A 145 12.03 6.06 4.45
C LEU A 145 11.95 7.53 4.07
N ILE A 146 10.92 7.92 3.31
CA ILE A 146 10.73 9.29 2.82
C ILE A 146 9.33 9.77 3.17
N LYS A 147 9.25 10.91 3.87
CA LYS A 147 7.98 11.57 4.23
C LYS A 147 7.59 12.59 3.16
N GLU A 148 6.30 12.74 2.90
CA GLU A 148 5.83 13.78 1.98
C GLU A 148 6.05 15.17 2.59
N LYS A 149 6.73 16.05 1.84
CA LYS A 149 6.87 17.45 2.24
C LYS A 149 5.51 18.12 2.11
N LYS A 150 4.95 18.64 3.21
CA LYS A 150 3.74 19.47 3.15
C LYS A 150 4.00 20.65 2.21
N LYS A 151 3.25 20.77 1.11
CA LYS A 151 3.25 21.99 0.30
C LYS A 151 2.78 23.13 1.22
N LYS A 152 3.66 24.08 1.53
CA LYS A 152 3.28 25.28 2.28
C LYS A 152 2.39 26.12 1.36
N PRO A 153 1.16 26.49 1.76
CA PRO A 153 0.25 27.26 0.92
C PRO A 153 0.76 28.67 0.54
N PHE A 154 1.82 29.17 1.18
CA PHE A 154 2.19 30.59 1.16
C PHE A 154 3.50 30.94 0.41
N GLU A 155 4.25 29.97 -0.12
CA GLU A 155 5.55 30.27 -0.77
C GLU A 155 5.42 30.71 -2.25
N ASN A 156 4.24 30.58 -2.87
CA ASN A 156 4.06 30.95 -4.28
C ASN A 156 3.44 32.35 -4.51
N GLY A 157 2.99 33.04 -3.45
CA GLY A 157 2.23 34.30 -3.60
C GLY A 157 3.03 35.60 -3.52
N ILE A 158 4.29 35.56 -3.06
CA ILE A 158 5.04 36.79 -2.72
C ILE A 158 6.15 37.11 -3.74
N PHE A 159 6.66 36.12 -4.49
CA PHE A 159 7.79 36.33 -5.39
C PHE A 159 7.43 36.67 -6.85
N GLU A 160 6.16 36.60 -7.25
CA GLU A 160 5.75 36.92 -8.63
C GLU A 160 5.52 38.42 -8.89
N LYS A 161 5.44 39.26 -7.83
CA LYS A 161 5.06 40.68 -7.98
C LYS A 161 6.22 41.66 -8.17
N ARG A 162 7.46 41.19 -8.39
CA ARG A 162 8.65 42.07 -8.51
C ARG A 162 9.34 42.08 -9.87
N LYS A 163 8.78 41.44 -10.90
CA LYS A 163 9.40 41.40 -12.25
C LYS A 163 8.78 42.31 -13.30
N ASN A 164 7.75 43.09 -12.95
CA ASN A 164 7.15 44.11 -13.81
C ASN A 164 7.18 45.46 -13.08
N ASN A 165 8.32 46.15 -13.13
CA ASN A 165 8.44 47.60 -12.96
C ASN A 165 9.64 48.06 -13.79
#